data_AF-A0A925IMZ1-F1
#
_entry.id   AF-A0A925IMZ1-F1
#
_cell.length_a   1.000
_cell.length_b   1.000
_cell.length_c   1.000
_cell.angle_alpha   90.00
_cell.angle_beta   90.00
_cell.angle_gamma   90.00
#
_symmetry.space_group_name_H-M   'P 1'
#
loop_
_entity.id
_entity.type
_entity.pdbx_description
1 polymer ?
#
loop_
_entity_poly.entity_id
_entity_poly.type
_entity_poly.pdbx_seq_one_letter_code
_entity_poly.pdbx_strand_id
1 'polypeptide(L)' 'MLIQPSKPAKPRDWRHDFGEPLLAIRLYAQVLQSEPDIDPKMRQTLLEAIDEQASALQQRLEETLGEALSDSHC' A
#
# COMPACT_ATOMS: atom_id res chain seq x y z
N MET A 1 26.90 -35.25 -10.87
CA MET A 1 25.67 -34.47 -10.61
C MET A 1 25.89 -33.08 -11.18
N LEU A 2 25.12 -32.69 -12.20
CA LEU A 2 25.20 -31.36 -12.81
C LEU A 2 24.34 -30.41 -11.98
N ILE A 3 24.99 -29.44 -11.31
CA ILE A 3 24.30 -28.36 -10.62
C ILE A 3 23.71 -27.46 -11.71
N GLN A 4 22.39 -27.49 -11.88
CA GLN A 4 21.71 -26.52 -12.74
C GLN A 4 21.79 -25.16 -12.07
N PRO A 5 22.21 -24.09 -12.77
CA PRO A 5 22.12 -22.74 -12.24
C PRO A 5 20.64 -22.42 -12.03
N SER A 6 20.24 -22.24 -10.77
CA SER A 6 18.92 -21.73 -10.41
C SER A 6 18.68 -20.43 -11.16
N LYS A 7 17.63 -20.39 -11.99
CA LYS A 7 17.20 -19.19 -12.73
C LYS A 7 17.24 -17.98 -11.78
N PRO A 8 17.76 -16.82 -12.21
CA PRO A 8 17.70 -15.63 -11.39
C PRO A 8 16.23 -15.35 -11.06
N ALA A 9 15.92 -15.24 -9.76
CA ALA A 9 14.59 -14.84 -9.32
C ALA A 9 14.27 -13.48 -9.96
N LYS A 10 13.06 -13.34 -10.52
CA LYS A 10 12.63 -12.02 -11.00
C LYS A 10 12.68 -11.04 -9.82
N PRO A 11 13.23 -9.83 -10.01
CA PRO A 11 13.19 -8.81 -8.98
C PRO A 11 11.73 -8.59 -8.59
N ARG A 12 11.46 -8.65 -7.29
CA ARG A 12 10.13 -8.42 -6.72
C ARG A 12 9.74 -6.97 -6.97
N ASP A 13 8.55 -6.75 -7.54
CA ASP A 13 8.04 -5.41 -7.77
C ASP A 13 7.37 -4.89 -6.50
N TRP A 14 8.17 -4.33 -5.60
CA TRP A 14 7.68 -3.79 -4.34
C TRP A 14 6.67 -2.67 -4.52
N ARG A 15 6.77 -1.88 -5.60
CA ARG A 15 5.80 -0.81 -5.88
C ARG A 15 4.41 -1.39 -6.14
N HIS A 16 4.35 -2.53 -6.82
CA HIS A 16 3.11 -3.27 -7.01
C HIS A 16 2.58 -3.82 -5.69
N ASP A 17 3.44 -4.49 -4.90
CA ASP A 17 3.04 -5.11 -3.64
C ASP A 17 2.53 -4.13 -2.59
N PHE A 18 3.03 -2.89 -2.59
CA PHE A 18 2.56 -1.82 -1.70
C PHE A 18 1.39 -1.02 -2.28
N GLY A 19 1.29 -0.95 -3.61
CA GLY A 19 0.20 -0.28 -4.31
C GLY A 19 -1.15 -0.98 -4.12
N GLU A 20 -1.16 -2.32 -4.11
CA GLU A 20 -2.42 -3.09 -3.97
C GLU A 20 -3.13 -2.87 -2.62
N PRO A 21 -2.46 -2.93 -1.45
CA PRO A 21 -3.09 -2.60 -0.18
C PRO A 21 -3.64 -1.17 -0.11
N LEU A 22 -2.91 -0.18 -0.62
CA LEU A 22 -3.37 1.21 -0.66
C LEU A 22 -4.58 1.38 -1.57
N LEU A 23 -4.61 0.67 -2.69
CA LEU A 23 -5.78 0.63 -3.57
C LEU A 23 -6.99 0.02 -2.86
N ALA A 24 -6.82 -1.08 -2.13
CA ALA A 24 -7.90 -1.70 -1.37
C ALA A 24 -8.51 -0.75 -0.33
N ILE A 25 -7.67 0.02 0.37
CA ILE A 25 -8.12 1.04 1.33
C ILE A 25 -8.95 2.14 0.63
N ARG A 26 -8.49 2.63 -0.53
CA ARG A 26 -9.22 3.63 -1.33
C ARG A 26 -10.56 3.10 -1.85
N LEU A 27 -10.60 1.85 -2.29
CA LEU A 27 -11.84 1.19 -2.72
C LEU A 27 -12.83 1.05 -1.56
N TYR A 28 -12.34 0.74 -0.35
CA TYR A 28 -13.19 0.68 0.83
C TYR A 28 -13.79 2.06 1.17
N ALA A 29 -13.01 3.13 1.10
CA ALA A 29 -13.53 4.49 1.27
C ALA A 29 -14.62 4.82 0.24
N GLN A 30 -14.45 4.36 -1.01
CA GLN A 30 -15.45 4.56 -2.07
C GLN A 30 -16.76 3.82 -1.79
N VAL A 31 -16.69 2.58 -1.28
CA VAL A 31 -17.89 1.83 -0.83
C VAL A 31 -18.58 2.59 0.30
N LEU A 32 -17.81 3.05 1.28
CA LEU A 32 -18.33 3.78 2.44
C LEU A 32 -19.03 5.09 2.05
N GLN A 33 -18.57 5.78 1.01
CA GLN A 33 -19.25 6.97 0.47
C GLN A 33 -20.66 6.63 -0.05
N SER A 34 -20.82 5.47 -0.67
CA SER A 34 -22.10 5.05 -1.26
C SER A 34 -23.07 4.40 -0.28
N GLU A 35 -22.66 4.14 0.97
CA GLU A 35 -23.47 3.40 1.94
C GLU A 35 -24.64 4.25 2.48
N PRO A 36 -25.91 3.92 2.22
CA PRO A 36 -27.03 4.76 2.64
C PRO A 36 -27.30 4.67 4.14
N ASP A 37 -26.94 3.56 4.79
CA ASP A 37 -27.32 3.24 6.17
C ASP A 37 -26.38 3.81 7.24
N ILE A 38 -25.36 4.58 6.85
CA ILE A 38 -24.40 5.21 7.77
C ILE A 38 -24.77 6.68 7.98
N ASP A 39 -24.83 7.08 9.25
CA ASP A 39 -24.98 8.49 9.65
C ASP A 39 -23.95 9.38 8.90
N PRO A 40 -24.37 10.51 8.31
CA PRO A 40 -23.47 11.35 7.51
C PRO A 40 -22.24 11.84 8.26
N LYS A 41 -22.37 12.17 9.55
CA LYS A 41 -21.24 12.64 10.37
C LYS A 41 -20.28 11.50 10.68
N MET A 42 -20.79 10.32 11.02
CA MET A 42 -19.98 9.12 11.18
C MET A 42 -19.22 8.76 9.90
N ARG A 43 -19.90 8.82 8.75
CA ARG A 43 -19.30 8.56 7.43
C ARG A 43 -18.15 9.51 7.15
N GLN A 44 -18.36 10.82 7.37
CA GLN A 44 -17.34 11.85 7.21
C GLN A 44 -16.10 11.52 8.08
N THR A 45 -16.31 11.25 9.38
CA THR A 45 -15.21 10.91 10.30
C THR A 45 -14.46 9.65 9.87
N LEU A 46 -15.16 8.62 9.39
CA LEU A 46 -14.52 7.40 8.91
C LEU A 46 -13.72 7.64 7.63
N LEU A 47 -14.24 8.43 6.69
CA LEU A 47 -13.53 8.77 5.45
C LEU A 47 -12.25 9.58 5.73
N GLU A 48 -12.32 10.56 6.63
CA GLU A 48 -11.15 11.35 7.06
C GLU A 48 -10.10 10.45 7.72
N ALA A 49 -10.52 9.55 8.62
CA ALA A 49 -9.61 8.61 9.27
C ALA A 49 -8.97 7.65 8.25
N ILE A 50 -9.73 7.15 7.27
CA ILE A 50 -9.19 6.28 6.22
C ILE A 50 -8.14 7.02 5.38
N ASP A 51 -8.42 8.27 4.99
CA ASP A 51 -7.52 9.06 4.15
C ASP A 51 -6.22 9.41 4.88
N GLU A 52 -6.30 9.81 6.15
CA GLU A 52 -5.14 10.09 6.99
C GLU A 52 -4.24 8.85 7.15
N GLN A 53 -4.85 7.69 7.46
CA GLN A 53 -4.09 6.44 7.63
C GLN A 53 -3.50 5.93 6.32
N ALA A 54 -4.23 6.04 5.21
CA ALA A 54 -3.73 5.65 3.89
C ALA A 54 -2.53 6.51 3.48
N SER A 55 -2.60 7.82 3.69
CA SER A 55 -1.52 8.76 3.38
C SER A 55 -0.29 8.51 4.26
N ALA A 56 -0.48 8.33 5.57
CA ALA A 56 0.60 8.02 6.49
C ALA A 56 1.29 6.67 6.15
N LEU A 57 0.51 5.66 5.79
CA LEU A 57 1.04 4.37 5.36
C LEU A 57 1.83 4.52 4.06
N GLN A 58 1.30 5.22 3.06
CA GLN A 58 1.97 5.45 1.79
C GLN A 58 3.34 6.13 2.00
N GLN A 59 3.38 7.20 2.79
CA GLN A 59 4.62 7.92 3.06
C GLN A 59 5.67 7.02 3.73
N ARG A 60 5.29 6.27 4.77
CA ARG A 60 6.22 5.36 5.46
C ARG A 60 6.76 4.26 4.56
N LEU A 61 5.94 3.77 3.63
CA LEU A 61 6.36 2.78 2.64
C LEU A 61 7.35 3.37 1.64
N GLU A 62 7.09 4.58 1.15
CA GLU A 62 7.99 5.31 0.25
C GLU A 62 9.35 5.60 0.92
N GLU A 63 9.34 6.04 2.19
CA GLU A 63 10.55 6.25 3.00
C GLU A 63 11.33 4.95 3.18
N THR A 64 10.67 3.88 3.63
CA THR A 64 11.31 2.56 3.85
C THR A 64 11.93 2.01 2.57
N LEU A 65 11.25 2.17 1.43
CA LEU A 65 11.78 1.78 0.12
C LEU A 65 12.98 2.63 -0.28
N GLY A 66 12.92 3.95 -0.07
CA GLY A 66 14.01 4.87 -0.35
C GLY A 66 15.26 4.52 0.45
N GLU A 67 15.11 4.22 1.75
CA GLU A 67 16.18 3.76 2.63
C GLU A 67 16.79 2.44 2.15
N ALA A 68 15.95 1.41 1.91
CA ALA A 68 16.43 0.10 1.49
C ALA A 68 17.19 0.13 0.15
N LEU A 69 16.74 0.96 -0.80
CA LEU A 69 17.43 1.15 -2.07
C LEU A 69 18.75 1.92 -1.92
N SER A 70 18.82 2.86 -0.98
CA SER A 70 20.04 3.64 -0.71
C SER A 70 21.11 2.81 -0.01
N ASP A 71 20.71 1.99 0.98
CA ASP A 71 21.61 1.09 1.71
C ASP A 71 22.16 -0.05 0.84
N SER A 72 21.42 -0.43 -0.22
CA SER A 72 21.88 -1.45 -1.18
C SER A 72 23.02 -0.97 -2.10
N HIS A 73 23.36 0.32 -2.07
CA HIS A 73 24.42 0.93 -2.89
C HIS A 73 25.69 1.32 -2.11
N CYS A 74 25.80 0.92 -0.83
CA CYS A 74 26.98 1.11 0.03
C CYS A 74 27.74 -0.19 0.30
#